data_AF-A0A3S0K930-F1
#
_entry.id   AF-A0A3S0K930-F1
#
_cell.length_a   1.000
_cell.length_b   1.000
_cell.length_c   1.000
_cell.angle_alpha   90.00
_cell.angle_beta   90.00
_cell.angle_gamma   90.00
#
_symmetry.space_group_name_H-M   'P 1'
#
loop_
_entity.id
_entity.type
_entity.pdbx_description
1 polymer ?
#
loop_
_entity_poly.entity_id
_entity_poly.type
_entity_poly.pdbx_seq_one_letter_code
_entity_poly.pdbx_strand_id
1 'polypeptide(L)'
;MEQAYYRLNRLRELGLVTVREEPRRGGRPIKQYRAVSQRFKIPFALTTAETRAALIRQMFTPYLEEWLRSSGRTLSAHPDQTITVYLAGEHLDINQGGWERGPAVNVGTWTTLNLSPETARELQGRMLDLVAWLGRQPPGDTPYTLALLLGEGSARP
;
A
#
# COMPACT_ATOMS: atom_id res chain seq x y z
N MET A 1 17.76 8.70 17.53
CA MET A 1 17.87 10.01 16.86
C MET A 1 18.96 10.02 15.80
N GLU A 2 20.13 9.43 16.08
CA GLU A 2 21.30 9.33 15.19
C GLU A 2 21.03 8.62 13.85
N GLN A 3 20.22 7.56 13.86
CA GLN A 3 19.88 6.79 12.65
C GLN A 3 19.06 7.59 11.62
N ALA A 4 18.17 8.47 12.07
CA ALA A 4 17.37 9.33 11.20
C ALA A 4 18.24 10.42 10.54
N TYR A 5 19.13 11.04 11.32
CA TYR A 5 20.10 12.01 10.82
C TYR A 5 21.04 11.40 9.78
N TYR A 6 21.57 10.20 10.06
CA TYR A 6 22.41 9.45 9.12
C TYR A 6 21.69 9.18 7.79
N ARG A 7 20.45 8.66 7.84
CA ARG A 7 19.66 8.39 6.62
C ARG A 7 19.37 9.67 5.84
N LEU A 8 19.05 10.77 6.53
CA LEU A 8 18.73 12.04 5.89
C LEU A 8 19.95 12.65 5.19
N ASN A 9 21.13 12.59 5.80
CA ASN A 9 22.37 13.00 5.15
C ASN A 9 22.67 12.16 3.91
N ARG A 10 22.49 10.84 3.99
CA ARG A 10 22.69 9.96 2.84
C ARG A 10 21.71 10.26 1.70
N LEU A 11 20.44 10.52 2.01
CA LEU A 11 19.46 10.95 1.01
C LEU A 11 19.85 12.30 0.37
N ARG A 12 20.41 13.23 1.15
CA ARG A 12 20.89 14.52 0.64
C ARG A 12 22.10 14.36 -0.27
N GLU A 13 23.07 13.54 0.13
CA GLU A 13 24.27 13.23 -0.65
C GLU A 13 23.92 12.55 -1.98
N LEU A 14 22.89 11.71 -1.98
CA LEU A 14 22.33 11.09 -3.19
C LEU A 14 21.42 12.01 -4.01
N GLY A 15 21.23 13.28 -3.59
CA GLY A 15 20.39 14.24 -4.28
C GLY A 15 18.89 13.93 -4.24
N LEU A 16 18.44 13.08 -3.31
CA LEU A 16 17.03 12.67 -3.17
C LEU A 16 16.21 13.64 -2.32
N VAL A 17 16.89 14.41 -1.46
CA VAL A 17 16.29 15.49 -0.65
C VAL A 17 17.14 16.75 -0.73
N THR A 18 16.49 17.91 -0.66
CA THR A 18 17.16 19.22 -0.60
C THR A 18 16.67 20.00 0.62
N VAL A 19 17.49 20.93 1.12
CA VAL A 19 17.08 21.85 2.18
C VAL A 19 16.12 22.87 1.57
N ARG A 20 14.91 22.93 2.12
CA ARG A 20 13.90 23.92 1.74
C ARG A 20 14.16 25.24 2.47
N GLU A 21 14.30 25.16 3.79
CA GLU A 21 14.38 26.31 4.70
C GLU A 21 15.26 25.95 5.91
N GLU A 22 15.84 26.97 6.56
CA GLU A 22 16.61 26.82 7.81
C GLU A 22 16.06 27.73 8.92
N PRO A 23 14.84 27.48 9.43
CA PRO A 23 14.30 28.26 10.54
C PRO A 23 15.12 28.06 11.82
N ARG A 24 15.12 29.09 12.68
CA ARG A 24 15.70 29.01 14.01
C ARG A 24 14.67 28.48 15.02
N ARG A 25 15.03 27.47 15.80
CA ARG A 25 14.26 26.96 16.95
C ARG A 25 15.13 27.06 18.20
N GLY A 26 14.73 27.89 19.16
CA GLY A 26 15.53 28.16 20.36
C GLY A 26 16.93 28.72 20.03
N GLY A 27 17.03 29.58 19.01
CA GLY A 27 18.29 30.18 18.54
C GLY A 27 19.15 29.28 17.65
N ARG A 28 18.89 27.97 17.60
CA ARG A 28 19.64 27.02 16.76
C ARG A 28 19.00 26.89 15.36
N PRO A 29 19.79 26.94 14.27
CA PRO A 29 19.27 26.67 12.94
C PRO A 29 18.87 25.19 12.81
N ILE A 30 17.68 24.93 12.27
CA ILE A 30 17.21 23.58 11.95
C ILE A 30 16.89 23.52 10.48
N LYS A 31 17.52 22.58 9.77
CA LYS A 31 17.27 22.32 8.35
C LYS A 31 15.93 21.61 8.17
N GLN A 32 15.04 22.20 7.38
CA GLN A 32 13.86 21.54 6.87
C GLN A 32 14.14 20.99 5.48
N TYR A 33 13.86 19.71 5.28
CA TYR A 33 14.15 19.00 4.03
C TYR A 33 12.87 18.76 3.25
N ARG A 34 12.97 18.78 1.92
CA ARG A 34 11.94 18.30 1.00
C ARG A 34 12.51 17.28 0.04
N ALA A 35 11.69 16.34 -0.41
CA ALA A 35 12.05 15.47 -1.52
C ALA A 35 12.25 16.31 -2.80
N VAL A 36 13.22 15.93 -3.63
CA VAL A 36 13.43 16.58 -4.93
C VAL A 36 12.35 16.21 -5.95
N SER A 37 11.68 15.08 -5.74
CA SER A 37 10.60 14.57 -6.58
C SER A 37 9.51 13.95 -5.70
N GLN A 38 8.28 13.97 -6.20
CA GLN A 38 7.14 13.25 -5.63
C GLN A 38 7.16 11.76 -6.00
N ARG A 39 7.92 11.38 -7.05
CA ARG A 39 8.01 10.01 -7.55
C ARG A 39 9.45 9.66 -7.90
N PHE A 40 9.92 8.52 -7.40
CA PHE A 40 11.22 7.96 -7.74
C PHE A 40 11.00 6.67 -8.55
N LYS A 41 11.71 6.54 -9.67
CA LYS A 41 11.77 5.30 -10.43
C LYS A 41 13.08 4.62 -10.04
N ILE A 42 13.00 3.47 -9.40
CA ILE A 42 14.17 2.73 -8.91
C ILE A 42 14.41 1.54 -9.85
N PRO A 43 15.48 1.56 -10.67
CA PRO A 43 15.87 0.39 -11.45
C PRO A 43 16.20 -0.79 -10.53
N PHE A 44 15.74 -1.99 -10.89
CA PHE A 44 16.00 -3.21 -10.12
C PHE A 44 17.50 -3.45 -9.86
N ALA A 45 18.35 -3.14 -10.85
CA ALA A 45 19.80 -3.28 -10.76
C ALA A 45 20.46 -2.45 -9.64
N LEU A 46 19.75 -1.45 -9.10
CA LEU A 46 20.23 -0.63 -7.98
C LEU A 46 19.75 -1.14 -6.60
N THR A 47 19.01 -2.25 -6.57
CA THR A 47 18.48 -2.85 -5.34
C THR A 47 19.36 -4.00 -4.88
N THR A 48 19.37 -4.27 -3.58
CA THR A 48 20.08 -5.43 -3.00
C THR A 48 19.25 -6.70 -3.02
N ALA A 49 18.06 -6.66 -3.62
CA ALA A 49 17.18 -7.82 -3.71
C ALA A 49 17.72 -8.80 -4.74
N GLU A 50 17.80 -10.08 -4.37
CA GLU A 50 18.27 -11.15 -5.25
C GLU A 50 17.38 -11.33 -6.49
N THR A 51 16.07 -11.15 -6.32
CA THR A 51 15.09 -11.28 -7.41
C THR A 51 14.03 -10.17 -7.34
N ARG A 52 13.34 -9.93 -8.46
CA ARG A 52 12.19 -8.99 -8.49
C ARG A 52 11.08 -9.43 -7.55
N ALA A 53 10.84 -10.74 -7.42
CA ALA A 53 9.88 -11.29 -6.48
C ALA A 53 10.27 -10.98 -5.03
N ALA A 54 11.56 -11.12 -4.69
CA ALA A 54 12.07 -10.76 -3.36
C ALA A 54 11.92 -9.25 -3.09
N LEU A 55 12.18 -8.39 -4.09
CA LEU A 55 11.98 -6.95 -3.97
C LEU A 55 10.50 -6.60 -3.73
N ILE A 56 9.59 -7.15 -4.54
CA ILE A 56 8.13 -6.95 -4.40
C ILE A 56 7.70 -7.37 -3.00
N ARG A 57 8.10 -8.56 -2.54
CA ARG A 57 7.80 -9.03 -1.18
C ARG A 57 8.30 -8.04 -0.12
N GLN A 58 9.57 -7.61 -0.20
CA GLN A 58 10.14 -6.63 0.74
C GLN A 58 9.37 -5.31 0.76
N MET A 59 8.87 -4.86 -0.40
CA MET A 59 8.10 -3.62 -0.50
C MET A 59 6.69 -3.76 0.07
N PHE A 60 5.99 -4.87 -0.19
CA PHE A 60 4.57 -5.02 0.14
C PHE A 60 4.29 -5.64 1.51
N THR A 61 5.18 -6.51 2.02
CA THR A 61 4.97 -7.20 3.31
C THR A 61 4.63 -6.26 4.46
N PRO A 62 5.33 -5.13 4.69
CA PRO A 62 5.00 -4.24 5.81
C PRO A 62 3.59 -3.66 5.73
N TYR A 63 3.12 -3.34 4.52
CA TYR A 63 1.77 -2.81 4.30
C TYR A 63 0.71 -3.88 4.49
N LEU A 64 0.96 -5.09 4.00
CA LEU A 64 0.06 -6.22 4.18
C LEU A 64 -0.06 -6.59 5.67
N GLU A 65 1.04 -6.61 6.41
CA GLU A 65 1.05 -6.90 7.84
C GLU A 65 0.29 -5.84 8.66
N GLU A 66 0.47 -4.54 8.37
CA GLU A 66 -0.31 -3.50 9.05
C GLU A 66 -1.78 -3.55 8.66
N TRP A 67 -2.10 -3.83 7.40
CA TRP A 67 -3.48 -4.03 6.98
C TRP A 67 -4.13 -5.20 7.73
N LEU A 68 -3.47 -6.37 7.79
CA LEU A 68 -3.96 -7.53 8.55
C LEU A 68 -4.16 -7.20 10.03
N ARG A 69 -3.23 -6.47 10.64
CA ARG A 69 -3.34 -6.02 12.04
C ARG A 69 -4.53 -5.08 12.24
N SER A 70 -4.72 -4.13 11.33
CA SER A 70 -5.84 -3.19 11.37
C SER A 70 -7.18 -3.91 11.19
N SER A 71 -7.30 -4.78 10.19
CA SER A 71 -8.49 -5.58 9.94
C SER A 71 -8.83 -6.46 11.14
N GLY A 72 -7.85 -7.09 11.79
CA GLY A 72 -8.08 -7.87 13.01
C GLY A 72 -8.65 -7.04 14.17
N ARG A 73 -8.16 -5.81 14.35
CA ARG A 73 -8.72 -4.87 15.34
C ARG A 73 -10.16 -4.48 15.00
N THR A 74 -10.45 -4.18 13.72
CA THR A 74 -11.80 -3.80 13.27
C THR A 74 -12.78 -4.96 13.45
N LEU A 75 -12.44 -6.17 13.02
CA LEU A 75 -13.30 -7.35 13.19
C LEU A 75 -13.55 -7.67 14.67
N SER A 76 -12.56 -7.42 15.54
CA SER A 76 -12.72 -7.61 16.98
C SER A 76 -13.67 -6.57 17.61
N ALA A 77 -13.69 -5.34 17.08
CA ALA A 77 -14.57 -4.27 17.55
C ALA A 77 -16.01 -4.38 17.00
N HIS A 78 -16.19 -5.08 15.88
CA HIS A 78 -17.45 -5.22 15.15
C HIS A 78 -17.76 -6.70 14.91
N PRO A 79 -18.28 -7.42 15.93
CA PRO A 79 -18.52 -8.86 15.86
C PRO A 79 -19.62 -9.27 14.87
N ASP A 80 -20.40 -8.29 14.38
CA ASP A 80 -21.34 -8.45 13.27
C ASP A 80 -20.63 -8.60 11.91
N GLN A 81 -19.38 -8.19 11.80
CA GLN A 81 -18.58 -8.45 10.61
C GLN A 81 -18.05 -9.88 10.59
N THR A 82 -18.25 -10.55 9.47
CA THR A 82 -17.83 -11.94 9.28
C THR A 82 -16.67 -12.04 8.29
N ILE A 83 -15.90 -13.11 8.45
CA ILE A 83 -15.00 -13.61 7.42
C ILE A 83 -15.75 -14.73 6.70
N THR A 84 -15.97 -14.59 5.40
CA THR A 84 -16.57 -15.63 4.58
C THR A 84 -15.48 -16.30 3.77
N VAL A 85 -15.36 -17.61 3.92
CA VAL A 85 -14.47 -18.46 3.12
C VAL A 85 -15.35 -19.43 2.34
N TYR A 86 -15.18 -19.47 1.03
CA TYR A 86 -15.91 -20.42 0.19
C TYR A 86 -15.04 -20.89 -0.98
N LEU A 87 -15.40 -22.06 -1.51
CA LEU A 87 -14.79 -22.60 -2.72
C LEU A 87 -15.64 -22.16 -3.93
N ALA A 88 -15.01 -21.44 -4.86
CA ALA A 88 -15.59 -21.05 -6.13
C ALA A 88 -14.97 -21.90 -7.24
N GLY A 89 -15.57 -23.06 -7.51
CA GLY A 89 -14.95 -24.07 -8.38
C GLY A 89 -13.70 -24.66 -7.73
N GLU A 90 -12.54 -24.52 -8.38
CA GLU A 90 -11.24 -25.01 -7.87
C GLU A 90 -10.45 -23.95 -7.08
N HIS A 91 -11.05 -22.78 -6.82
CA HIS A 91 -10.37 -21.66 -6.17
C HIS A 91 -10.93 -21.38 -4.78
N LEU A 92 -10.03 -21.01 -3.87
CA LEU A 92 -10.39 -20.55 -2.53
C LEU A 92 -10.61 -19.04 -2.56
N ASP A 93 -11.81 -18.62 -2.20
CA ASP A 93 -12.17 -17.21 -2.04
C ASP A 93 -12.28 -16.86 -0.57
N ILE A 94 -11.69 -15.73 -0.19
CA ILE A 94 -11.70 -15.19 1.18
C ILE A 94 -12.20 -13.77 1.14
N ASN A 95 -13.31 -13.50 1.83
CA ASN A 95 -13.90 -12.16 1.96
C ASN A 95 -13.97 -11.75 3.43
N GLN A 96 -13.61 -10.51 3.72
CA GLN A 96 -13.67 -9.90 5.05
C GLN A 96 -14.63 -8.71 5.02
N GLY A 97 -15.48 -8.59 6.05
CA GLY A 97 -16.42 -7.49 6.21
C GLY A 97 -17.84 -7.75 5.68
N GLY A 98 -18.07 -8.95 5.13
CA GLY A 98 -19.31 -9.29 4.42
C GLY A 98 -19.48 -8.53 3.11
N TRP A 99 -20.47 -8.94 2.30
CA TRP A 99 -20.89 -8.20 1.10
C TRP A 99 -21.87 -7.06 1.43
N GLU A 100 -22.35 -7.02 2.67
CA GLU A 100 -23.31 -6.05 3.16
C GLU A 100 -22.59 -4.80 3.71
N ARG A 101 -23.19 -3.63 3.52
CA ARG A 101 -22.64 -2.38 4.05
C ARG A 101 -22.86 -2.34 5.56
N GLY A 102 -21.83 -2.71 6.32
CA GLY A 102 -21.81 -2.58 7.77
C GLY A 102 -21.34 -1.20 8.26
N PRO A 103 -21.37 -0.95 9.58
CA PRO A 103 -20.96 0.32 10.19
C PRO A 103 -19.45 0.57 10.14
N ALA A 104 -18.63 -0.47 9.93
CA ALA A 104 -17.18 -0.35 9.85
C ALA A 104 -16.66 -0.51 8.41
N VAL A 105 -15.73 0.36 8.03
CA VAL A 105 -15.06 0.31 6.72
C VAL A 105 -13.89 -0.67 6.79
N ASN A 106 -14.17 -1.95 6.54
CA ASN A 106 -13.17 -3.00 6.39
C ASN A 106 -13.68 -4.00 5.35
N VAL A 107 -13.17 -3.88 4.13
CA VAL A 107 -13.49 -4.79 3.03
C VAL A 107 -12.17 -5.33 2.49
N GLY A 108 -12.07 -6.64 2.42
CA GLY A 108 -10.93 -7.34 1.81
C GLY A 108 -11.44 -8.54 1.05
N THR A 109 -11.02 -8.68 -0.21
CA THR A 109 -11.35 -9.85 -1.04
C THR A 109 -10.08 -10.43 -1.64
N TRP A 110 -9.95 -11.75 -1.55
CA TRP A 110 -8.99 -12.54 -2.29
C TRP A 110 -9.80 -13.52 -3.13
N THR A 111 -9.70 -13.41 -4.45
CA THR A 111 -10.47 -14.24 -5.39
C THR A 111 -9.63 -14.52 -6.63
N THR A 112 -9.94 -15.63 -7.30
CA THR A 112 -9.38 -15.96 -8.61
C THR A 112 -10.45 -15.81 -9.68
N LEU A 113 -10.17 -15.01 -10.70
CA LEU A 113 -11.09 -14.72 -11.81
C LEU A 113 -10.52 -15.23 -13.13
N ASN A 114 -11.34 -15.95 -13.89
CA ASN A 114 -11.02 -16.34 -15.26
C ASN A 114 -11.48 -15.25 -16.23
N LEU A 115 -10.59 -14.31 -16.55
CA LEU A 115 -10.88 -13.15 -17.41
C LEU A 115 -10.31 -13.34 -18.81
N SER A 116 -11.01 -12.81 -19.83
CA SER A 116 -10.39 -12.64 -21.14
C SER A 116 -9.28 -11.57 -21.07
N PRO A 117 -8.30 -11.57 -22.00
CA PRO A 117 -7.27 -10.54 -22.03
C PRO A 117 -7.82 -9.11 -22.17
N GLU A 118 -8.97 -8.95 -22.85
CA GLU A 118 -9.65 -7.65 -22.97
C GLU A 118 -10.23 -7.21 -21.64
N THR A 119 -10.97 -8.10 -20.96
CA THR A 119 -11.58 -7.80 -19.66
C THR A 119 -10.52 -7.56 -18.58
N ALA A 120 -9.40 -8.30 -18.60
CA ALA A 120 -8.29 -8.06 -17.67
C ALA A 120 -7.66 -6.66 -17.86
N ARG A 121 -7.46 -6.23 -19.11
CA ARG A 121 -6.98 -4.88 -19.42
C ARG A 121 -7.98 -3.79 -19.02
N GLU A 122 -9.27 -4.03 -19.23
CA GLU A 122 -10.31 -3.11 -18.79
C GLU A 122 -10.33 -2.97 -17.25
N LEU A 123 -10.27 -4.09 -16.52
CA LEU A 123 -10.20 -4.10 -15.07
C LEU A 123 -8.97 -3.34 -14.56
N GLN A 124 -7.81 -3.57 -15.17
CA GLN A 124 -6.59 -2.81 -14.85
C GLN A 124 -6.82 -1.30 -15.01
N GLY A 125 -7.45 -0.87 -16.11
CA GLY A 125 -7.80 0.54 -16.33
C GLY A 125 -8.68 1.10 -15.20
N ARG A 126 -9.77 0.40 -14.86
CA ARG A 126 -10.69 0.78 -13.78
C ARG A 126 -9.99 0.88 -12.42
N MET A 127 -9.06 -0.03 -12.12
CA MET A 127 -8.27 0.02 -10.88
C MET A 127 -7.36 1.25 -10.83
N LEU A 128 -6.73 1.61 -11.95
CA LEU A 128 -5.91 2.82 -12.04
C LEU A 128 -6.75 4.09 -11.90
N ASP A 129 -7.93 4.12 -12.51
CA ASP A 129 -8.88 5.23 -12.39
C ASP A 129 -9.36 5.41 -10.95
N LEU A 130 -9.61 4.31 -10.23
CA LEU A 130 -9.95 4.32 -8.80
C LEU A 130 -8.83 4.95 -7.96
N VAL A 131 -7.57 4.55 -8.18
CA VAL A 131 -6.41 5.14 -7.49
C VAL A 131 -6.28 6.63 -7.82
N ALA A 132 -6.47 7.01 -9.08
CA ALA A 132 -6.42 8.40 -9.51
C ALA A 132 -7.53 9.24 -8.86
N TRP A 133 -8.74 8.69 -8.73
CA TRP A 133 -9.86 9.32 -8.04
C TRP A 133 -9.58 9.49 -6.55
N LEU A 134 -9.04 8.48 -5.87
CA LEU A 134 -8.63 8.56 -4.46
C LEU A 134 -7.58 9.65 -4.22
N GLY A 135 -6.60 9.77 -5.11
CA GLY A 135 -5.56 10.80 -5.02
C GLY A 135 -6.06 12.24 -5.20
N ARG A 136 -7.31 12.44 -5.64
CA ARG A 136 -7.96 13.75 -5.76
C ARG A 136 -8.87 14.09 -4.58
N GLN A 137 -9.10 13.16 -3.66
CA GLN A 137 -9.96 13.42 -2.50
C GLN A 137 -9.25 14.35 -1.51
N PRO A 138 -9.99 15.23 -0.81
CA PRO A 138 -9.42 16.02 0.26
C PRO A 138 -8.91 15.09 1.38
N PRO A 139 -7.85 15.50 2.11
CA PRO A 139 -7.39 14.72 3.24
C PRO A 139 -8.48 14.62 4.30
N GLY A 140 -8.67 13.43 4.86
CA GLY A 140 -9.53 13.18 6.02
C GLY A 140 -8.70 12.97 7.29
N ASP A 141 -9.38 12.89 8.44
CA ASP A 141 -8.74 12.73 9.75
C ASP A 141 -8.33 11.29 10.06
N THR A 142 -8.95 10.32 9.38
CA THR A 142 -8.70 8.89 9.60
C THR A 142 -7.88 8.31 8.45
N PRO A 143 -6.73 7.65 8.72
CA PRO A 143 -5.99 6.99 7.68
C PRO A 143 -6.69 5.69 7.25
N TYR A 144 -6.84 5.49 5.94
CA TYR A 144 -7.31 4.24 5.35
C TYR A 144 -6.21 3.66 4.47
N THR A 145 -6.03 2.34 4.53
CA THR A 145 -5.09 1.61 3.67
C THR A 145 -5.89 0.84 2.62
N LEU A 146 -5.56 1.08 1.35
CA LEU A 146 -6.09 0.32 0.21
C LEU A 146 -4.93 -0.37 -0.51
N ALA A 147 -5.05 -1.69 -0.70
CA ALA A 147 -4.19 -2.46 -1.59
C ALA A 147 -5.03 -2.95 -2.78
N LEU A 148 -4.53 -2.71 -3.99
CA LEU A 148 -5.13 -3.20 -5.23
C LEU A 148 -4.10 -4.06 -5.94
N LEU A 149 -4.41 -5.34 -6.14
CA LEU A 149 -3.52 -6.32 -6.74
C LEU A 149 -4.26 -7.02 -7.87
N LEU A 150 -3.67 -7.00 -9.07
CA LEU A 150 -4.12 -7.75 -10.23
C LEU A 150 -2.88 -8.33 -10.90
N GLY A 151 -2.88 -9.63 -11.17
CA GLY A 151 -1.78 -10.32 -11.81
C GLY A 151 -2.28 -11.62 -12.43
N GLU A 152 -1.52 -12.12 -13.40
CA GLU A 152 -1.78 -13.43 -13.98
C GLU A 152 -1.44 -14.54 -12.99
N GLY A 153 -2.25 -15.60 -12.98
CA GLY A 153 -2.10 -16.74 -12.10
C GLY A 153 -3.25 -16.90 -11.11
N SER A 154 -3.25 -18.01 -10.38
CA SER A 154 -4.24 -18.36 -9.36
C SER A 154 -3.57 -18.41 -8.00
N ALA A 155 -4.24 -17.93 -6.96
CA ALA A 155 -3.88 -18.32 -5.61
C ALA A 155 -4.12 -19.83 -5.46
N ARG A 156 -3.05 -20.61 -5.31
CA ARG A 156 -3.15 -22.04 -4.97
C ARG A 156 -2.92 -22.16 -3.46
N PRO A 157 -3.77 -22.90 -2.73
CA PRO A 157 -3.55 -23.17 -1.32
C PRO A 157 -2.26 -23.97 -1.09
#